data_AF-A0A7Y6Y731-F1
#
_entry.id   AF-A0A7Y6Y731-F1
#
_cell.length_a   1.000
_cell.length_b   1.000
_cell.length_c   1.000
_cell.angle_alpha   90.00
_cell.angle_beta   90.00
_cell.angle_gamma   90.00
#
_symmetry.space_group_name_H-M   'P 1'
#
loop_
_entity.id
_entity.type
_entity.pdbx_description
1 polymer ?
#
loop_
_entity_poly.entity_id
_entity_poly.type
_entity_poly.pdbx_seq_one_letter_code
_entity_poly.pdbx_strand_id
1 'polypeptide(L)'
;MNFEELEKRTEVLAKVVVCIADLYHDGNLDAGQKGLLETLIGAGIWYLPSGKELFTGKISKNALEKIITDPKVKLVEEHGFPRKVAGKSLFCDHLEDLKLDYTKLQNLYLNKMGRYNLVLKEENNKLKKFQKTNTFISEEEAYKSAGIELVSIDESHFNLPQLKKFNPNPPAKSTKVKKEKKGITTKTIPRSISKQKKTIVDEVQNITFGQTVQLKKGKNDSQTYVIFMKYIIDNFSNKLYHVDILSKFIKDNPIDESFGRAVYYKRIVGHNDWYFSTYFDTAAKYSNMKKIADGLKFNLELVD
;
A
#
# COMPACT_ATOMS: atom_id res chain seq x y z
N MET A 1 9.07 1.97 7.84
CA MET A 1 9.86 0.99 7.08
C MET A 1 10.81 1.73 6.12
N ASN A 2 11.92 1.12 5.73
CA ASN A 2 12.75 1.59 4.61
C ASN A 2 12.31 0.88 3.32
N PHE A 3 11.59 1.58 2.43
CA PHE A 3 10.98 0.95 1.24
C PHE A 3 11.99 0.60 0.14
N GLU A 4 13.03 1.42 -0.06
CA GLU A 4 14.10 1.16 -1.04
C GLU A 4 14.93 -0.08 -0.65
N GLU A 5 15.17 -0.26 0.66
CA GLU A 5 15.84 -1.44 1.19
C GLU A 5 14.93 -2.68 1.20
N LEU A 6 13.61 -2.50 1.37
CA LEU A 6 12.66 -3.59 1.19
C LEU A 6 12.70 -4.08 -0.26
N GLU A 7 12.51 -3.18 -1.22
CA GLU A 7 12.50 -3.44 -2.67
C GLU A 7 13.69 -4.31 -3.09
N LYS A 8 14.91 -3.83 -2.81
CA LYS A 8 16.17 -4.52 -3.12
C LYS A 8 16.28 -5.89 -2.44
N ARG A 9 15.88 -6.02 -1.18
CA ARG A 9 15.91 -7.32 -0.46
C ARG A 9 14.84 -8.29 -0.99
N THR A 10 13.66 -7.81 -1.37
CA THR A 10 12.60 -8.64 -1.98
C THR A 10 12.99 -9.10 -3.38
N GLU A 11 13.61 -8.24 -4.19
CA GLU A 11 14.11 -8.59 -5.52
C GLU A 11 15.17 -9.69 -5.45
N VAL A 12 16.16 -9.55 -4.55
CA VAL A 12 17.19 -10.57 -4.32
C VAL A 12 16.59 -11.89 -3.81
N LEU A 13 15.64 -11.84 -2.88
CA LEU A 13 15.00 -13.05 -2.35
C LEU A 13 14.13 -13.76 -3.40
N ALA A 14 13.42 -13.01 -4.24
CA ALA A 14 12.64 -13.55 -5.35
C ALA A 14 13.54 -14.23 -6.40
N LYS A 15 14.68 -13.59 -6.73
CA LYS A 15 15.72 -14.19 -7.58
C LYS A 15 16.28 -15.48 -6.99
N VAL A 16 16.56 -15.52 -5.68
CA VAL A 16 17.01 -16.74 -5.00
C VAL A 16 15.96 -17.86 -5.07
N VAL A 17 14.67 -17.56 -4.88
CA VAL A 17 13.58 -18.55 -5.04
C VAL A 17 13.58 -19.14 -6.46
N VAL A 18 13.59 -18.28 -7.48
CA VAL A 18 13.57 -18.73 -8.88
C VAL A 18 14.82 -19.55 -9.22
N CYS A 19 16.02 -19.11 -8.82
CA CYS A 19 17.27 -19.82 -9.09
C CYS A 19 17.41 -21.19 -8.39
N ILE A 20 16.61 -21.49 -7.37
CA ILE A 20 16.64 -22.80 -6.68
C ILE A 20 15.31 -23.58 -6.83
N ALA A 21 14.39 -23.11 -7.68
CA ALA A 21 13.10 -23.73 -7.89
C ALA A 21 13.22 -25.15 -8.48
N ASP A 22 14.09 -25.34 -9.47
CA ASP A 22 14.35 -26.63 -10.11
C ASP A 22 14.89 -27.66 -9.10
N LEU A 23 15.73 -27.21 -8.15
CA LEU A 23 16.19 -28.04 -7.03
C LEU A 23 15.05 -28.40 -6.06
N TYR A 24 14.09 -27.50 -5.84
CA TYR A 24 12.93 -27.77 -4.98
C TYR A 24 11.90 -28.70 -5.65
N HIS A 25 11.69 -28.58 -6.97
CA HIS A 25 10.70 -29.36 -7.71
C HIS A 25 11.28 -30.69 -8.22
N ASP A 26 12.25 -30.61 -9.14
CA ASP A 26 12.81 -31.74 -9.91
C ASP A 26 14.01 -32.40 -9.22
N GLY A 27 14.62 -31.72 -8.23
CA GLY A 27 15.60 -32.32 -7.35
C GLY A 27 15.02 -33.52 -6.59
N ASN A 28 15.75 -34.63 -6.58
CA ASN A 28 15.44 -35.85 -5.82
C ASN A 28 15.65 -35.63 -4.31
N LEU A 29 14.79 -34.79 -3.73
CA LEU A 29 14.85 -34.36 -2.34
C LEU A 29 13.75 -35.01 -1.48
N ASP A 30 14.12 -35.44 -0.28
CA ASP A 30 13.15 -35.90 0.71
C ASP A 30 12.32 -34.76 1.34
N ALA A 31 11.26 -35.11 2.06
CA ALA A 31 10.35 -34.12 2.67
C ALA A 31 11.00 -33.26 3.77
N GLY A 32 12.07 -33.74 4.41
CA GLY A 32 12.91 -32.97 5.33
C GLY A 32 13.78 -31.97 4.58
N GLN A 33 14.40 -32.37 3.47
CA GLN A 33 15.22 -31.52 2.59
C GLN A 33 14.39 -30.43 1.91
N LYS A 34 13.24 -30.77 1.28
CA LYS A 34 12.30 -29.74 0.77
C LYS A 34 11.82 -28.85 1.92
N GLY A 35 11.55 -29.45 3.09
CA GLY A 35 11.19 -28.72 4.31
C GLY A 35 12.27 -27.80 4.89
N LEU A 36 13.55 -28.00 4.55
CA LEU A 36 14.66 -27.10 4.88
C LEU A 36 14.66 -25.89 3.94
N LEU A 37 14.49 -26.11 2.62
CA LEU A 37 14.38 -25.02 1.63
C LEU A 37 13.21 -24.09 1.95
N GLU A 38 12.04 -24.63 2.27
CA GLU A 38 10.88 -23.86 2.76
C GLU A 38 11.21 -23.01 4.00
N THR A 39 12.05 -23.53 4.89
CA THR A 39 12.44 -22.85 6.14
C THR A 39 13.47 -21.74 5.87
N LEU A 40 14.40 -21.95 4.93
CA LEU A 40 15.41 -20.98 4.53
C LEU A 40 14.78 -19.77 3.80
N ILE A 41 13.95 -20.03 2.78
CA ILE A 41 13.22 -18.96 2.07
C ILE A 41 12.27 -18.24 3.03
N GLY A 42 11.53 -18.97 3.86
CA GLY A 42 10.67 -18.40 4.90
C GLY A 42 11.43 -17.50 5.89
N ALA A 43 12.64 -17.90 6.30
CA ALA A 43 13.50 -17.07 7.14
C ALA A 43 13.97 -15.81 6.40
N GLY A 44 14.28 -15.90 5.10
CA GLY A 44 14.56 -14.74 4.25
C GLY A 44 13.44 -13.70 4.29
N ILE A 45 12.18 -14.13 4.14
CA ILE A 45 10.99 -13.25 4.25
C ILE A 45 10.94 -12.57 5.64
N TRP A 46 11.32 -13.29 6.69
CA TRP A 46 11.34 -12.80 8.07
C TRP A 46 12.48 -11.79 8.37
N TYR A 47 13.50 -11.71 7.52
CA TYR A 47 14.60 -10.73 7.59
C TYR A 47 14.46 -9.57 6.60
N LEU A 48 13.31 -9.45 5.92
CA LEU A 48 12.93 -8.25 5.20
C LEU A 48 12.67 -7.08 6.17
N PRO A 49 12.79 -5.81 5.73
CA PRO A 49 12.62 -4.65 6.61
C PRO A 49 11.19 -4.56 7.15
N SER A 50 11.04 -4.73 8.45
CA SER A 50 9.76 -4.59 9.15
C SER A 50 9.48 -3.13 9.56
N GLY A 51 8.27 -2.86 10.03
CA GLY A 51 7.84 -1.55 10.51
C GLY A 51 6.38 -1.55 10.97
N LYS A 52 5.89 -0.38 11.40
CA LYS A 52 4.46 -0.20 11.77
C LYS A 52 3.53 -0.34 10.55
N GLU A 53 4.08 -0.21 9.35
CA GLU A 53 3.36 -0.33 8.08
C GLU A 53 2.87 -1.77 7.80
N LEU A 54 3.46 -2.77 8.47
CA LEU A 54 3.01 -4.17 8.42
C LEU A 54 2.00 -4.52 9.52
N PHE A 55 1.72 -3.60 10.45
CA PHE A 55 0.69 -3.83 11.45
C PHE A 55 -0.69 -3.82 10.80
N THR A 56 -1.51 -4.83 11.10
CA THR A 56 -2.87 -4.98 10.55
C THR A 56 -3.90 -4.00 11.11
N GLY A 57 -3.57 -3.29 12.20
CA GLY A 57 -4.55 -2.59 13.01
C GLY A 57 -5.28 -3.50 14.01
N LYS A 58 -4.99 -4.81 14.05
CA LYS A 58 -5.70 -5.78 14.90
C LYS A 58 -4.87 -6.24 16.10
N ILE A 59 -5.53 -6.36 17.24
CA ILE A 59 -5.00 -6.91 18.49
C ILE A 59 -5.92 -8.03 18.99
N SER A 60 -5.42 -9.01 19.74
CA SER A 60 -6.32 -9.92 20.46
C SER A 60 -7.06 -9.17 21.55
N LYS A 61 -8.35 -9.47 21.72
CA LYS A 61 -9.21 -8.87 22.74
C LYS A 61 -8.63 -9.01 24.15
N ASN A 62 -8.13 -10.21 24.48
CA ASN A 62 -7.44 -10.50 25.75
C ASN A 62 -6.17 -9.64 25.93
N ALA A 63 -5.43 -9.35 24.85
CA ALA A 63 -4.27 -8.47 24.94
C ALA A 63 -4.70 -7.02 25.20
N LEU A 64 -5.74 -6.53 24.51
CA LEU A 64 -6.27 -5.18 24.65
C LEU A 64 -6.76 -4.90 26.09
N GLU A 65 -7.59 -5.80 26.63
CA GLU A 65 -8.09 -5.74 28.01
C GLU A 65 -6.93 -5.77 29.04
N LYS A 66 -5.90 -6.58 28.79
CA LYS A 66 -4.72 -6.64 29.66
C LYS A 66 -3.83 -5.40 29.61
N ILE A 67 -3.61 -4.78 28.45
CA ILE A 67 -2.75 -3.58 28.39
C ILE A 67 -3.43 -2.33 28.97
N ILE A 68 -4.76 -2.32 29.06
CA ILE A 68 -5.54 -1.29 29.77
C ILE A 68 -5.35 -1.44 31.29
N THR A 69 -5.30 -2.67 31.81
CA THR A 69 -5.19 -2.95 33.26
C THR A 69 -3.76 -3.03 33.78
N ASP A 70 -2.79 -3.48 32.98
CA ASP A 70 -1.36 -3.46 33.31
C ASP A 70 -0.49 -2.88 32.17
N PRO A 71 0.08 -1.67 32.35
CA PRO A 71 0.97 -1.04 31.36
C PRO A 71 2.33 -1.75 31.20
N LYS A 72 2.63 -2.81 31.97
CA LYS A 72 3.83 -3.65 31.84
C LYS A 72 3.63 -4.87 30.95
N VAL A 73 2.39 -5.22 30.59
CA VAL A 73 2.08 -6.35 29.69
C VAL A 73 2.80 -6.18 28.36
N LYS A 74 3.56 -7.19 27.97
CA LYS A 74 4.31 -7.22 26.70
C LYS A 74 3.48 -7.89 25.61
N LEU A 75 3.17 -7.13 24.57
CA LEU A 75 2.60 -7.63 23.33
C LEU A 75 3.66 -8.35 22.49
N VAL A 76 3.24 -9.32 21.71
CA VAL A 76 4.04 -9.99 20.68
C VAL A 76 3.44 -9.66 19.31
N GLU A 77 4.30 -9.27 18.37
CA GLU A 77 3.97 -9.12 16.96
C GLU A 77 3.93 -10.53 16.34
N GLU A 78 2.75 -11.00 15.94
CA GLU A 78 2.55 -12.36 15.42
C GLU A 78 1.99 -12.30 14.00
N HIS A 79 2.67 -12.99 13.09
CA HIS A 79 2.41 -12.90 11.65
C HIS A 79 1.30 -13.87 11.25
N GLY A 80 0.34 -13.39 10.46
CA GLY A 80 -0.78 -14.22 10.00
C GLY A 80 -0.33 -15.43 9.17
N PHE A 81 0.74 -15.26 8.38
CA PHE A 81 1.28 -16.28 7.49
C PHE A 81 2.53 -16.95 8.10
N PRO A 82 2.51 -18.27 8.40
CA PRO A 82 3.62 -18.92 9.09
C PRO A 82 4.88 -19.02 8.22
N ARG A 83 6.05 -18.78 8.82
CA ARG A 83 7.36 -18.75 8.13
C ARG A 83 7.56 -19.86 7.09
N LYS A 84 7.35 -21.13 7.46
CA LYS A 84 7.56 -22.28 6.57
C LYS A 84 6.47 -22.42 5.49
N VAL A 85 5.24 -22.00 5.79
CA VAL A 85 4.15 -21.90 4.80
C VAL A 85 4.49 -20.82 3.76
N ALA A 86 5.00 -19.67 4.22
CA ALA A 86 5.44 -18.58 3.34
C ALA A 86 6.50 -19.06 2.35
N GLY A 87 7.56 -19.72 2.82
CA GLY A 87 8.60 -20.28 1.95
C GLY A 87 8.07 -21.33 0.97
N LYS A 88 7.17 -22.22 1.40
CA LYS A 88 6.50 -23.17 0.50
C LYS A 88 5.69 -22.47 -0.59
N SER A 89 4.88 -21.47 -0.23
CA SER A 89 4.00 -20.78 -1.17
C SER A 89 4.77 -20.04 -2.28
N LEU A 90 6.02 -19.63 -2.06
CA LEU A 90 6.84 -19.03 -3.11
C LEU A 90 7.32 -20.06 -4.15
N PHE A 91 7.46 -21.34 -3.79
CA PHE A 91 7.77 -22.42 -4.73
C PHE A 91 6.53 -23.04 -5.39
N CYS A 92 5.43 -23.17 -4.64
CA CYS A 92 4.22 -23.86 -5.12
C CYS A 92 3.18 -22.93 -5.76
N ASP A 93 2.93 -21.76 -5.16
CA ASP A 93 1.74 -20.95 -5.46
C ASP A 93 2.08 -19.67 -6.24
N HIS A 94 3.33 -19.22 -6.15
CA HIS A 94 3.78 -17.93 -6.70
C HIS A 94 5.03 -18.01 -7.60
N LEU A 95 5.53 -19.20 -7.95
CA LEU A 95 6.80 -19.34 -8.68
C LEU A 95 6.76 -18.69 -10.08
N GLU A 96 5.76 -18.99 -10.90
CA GLU A 96 5.63 -18.40 -12.24
C GLU A 96 5.40 -16.89 -12.18
N ASP A 97 4.73 -16.44 -11.11
CA ASP A 97 4.53 -15.03 -10.79
C ASP A 97 5.87 -14.31 -10.53
N LEU A 98 6.81 -14.95 -9.82
CA LEU A 98 8.16 -14.43 -9.56
C LEU A 98 9.11 -14.55 -10.76
N LYS A 99 8.94 -15.56 -11.62
CA LYS A 99 9.68 -15.68 -12.89
C LYS A 99 9.34 -14.55 -13.86
N LEU A 100 8.10 -14.06 -13.84
CA LEU A 100 7.65 -12.92 -14.65
C LEU A 100 8.04 -11.57 -14.03
N ASP A 101 7.91 -11.42 -12.71
CA ASP A 101 8.15 -10.14 -12.02
C ASP A 101 8.59 -10.35 -10.55
N TYR A 102 9.87 -10.05 -10.28
CA TYR A 102 10.45 -10.14 -8.93
C TYR A 102 9.82 -9.17 -7.92
N THR A 103 9.17 -8.08 -8.36
CA THR A 103 8.49 -7.14 -7.47
C THR A 103 7.22 -7.72 -6.84
N LYS A 104 6.66 -8.81 -7.40
CA LYS A 104 5.52 -9.51 -6.79
C LYS A 104 5.81 -9.99 -5.37
N LEU A 105 7.05 -10.33 -5.02
CA LEU A 105 7.40 -10.68 -3.64
C LEU A 105 7.27 -9.48 -2.68
N GLN A 106 7.54 -8.25 -3.14
CA GLN A 106 7.30 -7.04 -2.35
C GLN A 106 5.81 -6.87 -2.04
N ASN A 107 4.95 -7.08 -3.04
CA ASN A 107 3.50 -7.02 -2.89
C ASN A 107 2.96 -8.14 -1.99
N LEU A 108 3.46 -9.37 -2.13
CA LEU A 108 3.11 -10.50 -1.26
C LEU A 108 3.54 -10.26 0.20
N TYR A 109 4.72 -9.66 0.42
CA TYR A 109 5.18 -9.30 1.76
C TYR A 109 4.32 -8.19 2.38
N LEU A 110 4.14 -7.07 1.67
CA LEU A 110 3.42 -5.91 2.17
C LEU A 110 1.94 -6.17 2.43
N ASN A 111 1.28 -7.05 1.67
CA ASN A 111 -0.16 -7.29 1.78
C ASN A 111 -0.53 -8.58 2.55
N LYS A 112 0.39 -9.55 2.69
CA LYS A 112 0.07 -10.87 3.25
C LYS A 112 1.15 -11.42 4.19
N MET A 113 2.34 -11.73 3.67
CA MET A 113 3.34 -12.54 4.40
C MET A 113 4.08 -11.77 5.50
N GLY A 114 4.27 -10.45 5.33
CA GLY A 114 4.88 -9.58 6.34
C GLY A 114 3.90 -9.07 7.38
N ARG A 115 2.58 -9.19 7.16
CA ARG A 115 1.55 -8.60 8.02
C ARG A 115 1.48 -9.29 9.39
N TYR A 116 1.30 -8.51 10.44
CA TYR A 116 1.20 -9.01 11.81
C TYR A 116 0.07 -8.35 12.63
N ASN A 117 -0.49 -9.13 13.54
CA ASN A 117 -1.38 -8.66 14.61
C ASN A 117 -0.59 -8.55 15.93
N LEU A 118 -1.24 -8.03 16.97
CA LEU A 118 -0.70 -8.02 18.34
C LEU A 118 -1.42 -9.04 19.22
N VAL A 119 -0.65 -9.87 19.93
CA VAL A 119 -1.17 -10.93 20.80
C VAL A 119 -0.40 -11.02 22.11
N LEU A 120 -0.93 -11.75 23.09
CA LEU A 120 -0.17 -12.17 24.27
C LEU A 120 0.83 -13.28 23.92
N LYS A 121 1.89 -13.41 24.73
CA LYS A 121 2.88 -14.50 24.59
C LYS A 121 2.23 -15.89 24.73
N GLU A 122 1.21 -16.01 25.58
CA GLU A 122 0.46 -17.24 25.82
C GLU A 122 -0.41 -17.61 24.62
N GLU A 123 -0.94 -16.62 23.91
CA GLU A 123 -1.75 -16.78 22.70
C GLU A 123 -0.90 -17.16 21.48
N ASN A 124 0.25 -16.49 21.31
CA ASN A 124 1.30 -16.88 20.37
C ASN A 124 1.68 -18.38 20.51
N ASN A 125 1.80 -18.86 21.75
CA ASN A 125 2.08 -20.28 22.03
C ASN A 125 0.92 -21.23 21.70
N LYS A 126 -0.34 -20.76 21.60
CA LYS A 126 -1.45 -21.56 21.06
C LYS A 126 -1.39 -21.63 19.53
N LEU A 127 -1.18 -20.49 18.86
CA LEU A 127 -1.18 -20.35 17.39
C LEU A 127 -0.20 -21.31 16.71
N LYS A 128 0.99 -21.55 17.29
CA LYS A 128 2.01 -22.51 16.82
C LYS A 128 1.52 -23.94 16.57
N LYS A 129 0.36 -24.35 17.10
CA LYS A 129 -0.24 -25.66 16.81
C LYS A 129 -0.89 -25.70 15.42
N PHE A 130 -1.48 -24.59 15.00
CA PHE A 130 -2.25 -24.42 13.75
C PHE A 130 -1.41 -23.80 12.63
N GLN A 131 -0.36 -23.05 12.98
CA GLN A 131 0.59 -22.42 12.07
C GLN A 131 1.69 -23.37 11.53
N LYS A 132 1.34 -24.57 11.06
CA LYS A 132 2.31 -25.55 10.50
C LYS A 132 1.99 -25.87 9.04
N THR A 133 2.99 -26.22 8.23
CA THR A 133 2.85 -26.51 6.78
C THR A 133 1.79 -27.56 6.44
N ASN A 134 1.44 -28.45 7.37
CA ASN A 134 0.49 -29.55 7.17
C ASN A 134 -0.87 -29.31 7.86
N THR A 135 -1.06 -28.20 8.59
CA THR A 135 -2.29 -27.91 9.36
C THR A 135 -2.79 -26.47 9.23
N PHE A 136 -2.02 -25.59 8.60
CA PHE A 136 -2.41 -24.20 8.34
C PHE A 136 -3.36 -24.12 7.15
N ILE A 137 -4.51 -23.48 7.35
CA ILE A 137 -5.55 -23.27 6.32
C ILE A 137 -5.56 -21.79 5.92
N SER A 138 -5.81 -20.90 6.88
CA SER A 138 -5.67 -19.46 6.74
C SER A 138 -5.26 -18.83 8.08
N GLU A 139 -4.99 -17.52 8.07
CA GLU A 139 -4.77 -16.74 9.28
C GLU A 139 -6.01 -16.79 10.19
N GLU A 140 -7.19 -16.48 9.63
CA GLU A 140 -8.47 -16.42 10.33
C GLU A 140 -8.79 -17.75 11.03
N GLU A 141 -8.63 -18.88 10.33
CA GLU A 141 -8.92 -20.19 10.89
C GLU A 141 -7.88 -20.61 11.95
N ALA A 142 -6.62 -20.17 11.83
CA ALA A 142 -5.60 -20.40 12.86
C ALA A 142 -5.89 -19.61 14.16
N TYR A 143 -6.31 -18.35 14.05
CA TYR A 143 -6.74 -17.53 15.20
C TYR A 143 -8.02 -18.07 15.85
N LYS A 144 -9.01 -18.43 15.04
CA LYS A 144 -10.25 -19.10 15.46
C LYS A 144 -9.98 -20.42 16.18
N SER A 145 -9.15 -21.29 15.61
CA SER A 145 -8.77 -22.59 16.21
C SER A 145 -7.96 -22.45 17.50
N ALA A 146 -7.20 -21.36 17.66
CA ALA A 146 -6.49 -21.04 18.91
C ALA A 146 -7.39 -20.40 19.99
N GLY A 147 -8.66 -20.08 19.67
CA GLY A 147 -9.58 -19.38 20.56
C GLY A 147 -9.14 -17.94 20.84
N ILE A 148 -8.72 -17.21 19.79
CA ILE A 148 -8.23 -15.83 19.88
C ILE A 148 -9.12 -14.93 19.01
N GLU A 149 -9.94 -14.10 19.66
CA GLU A 149 -10.72 -13.04 19.01
C GLU A 149 -9.82 -11.85 18.68
N LEU A 150 -9.67 -11.53 17.39
CA LEU A 150 -8.98 -10.33 16.92
C LEU A 150 -9.96 -9.16 16.78
N VAL A 151 -9.63 -8.03 17.38
CA VAL A 151 -10.38 -6.77 17.30
C VAL A 151 -9.52 -5.68 16.68
N SER A 152 -10.12 -4.78 15.89
CA SER A 152 -9.44 -3.59 15.36
C SER A 152 -9.23 -2.55 16.47
N ILE A 153 -8.10 -1.85 16.48
CA ILE A 153 -7.89 -0.69 17.35
C ILE A 153 -8.25 0.61 16.62
N ASP A 154 -8.77 1.58 17.37
CA ASP A 154 -9.04 2.95 16.91
C ASP A 154 -8.00 3.97 17.42
N GLU A 155 -8.18 5.25 17.06
CA GLU A 155 -7.27 6.33 17.44
C GLU A 155 -7.08 6.49 18.96
N SER A 156 -8.11 6.20 19.77
CA SER A 156 -8.07 6.38 21.23
C SER A 156 -7.11 5.38 21.90
N HIS A 157 -7.02 4.17 21.34
CA HIS A 157 -6.19 3.09 21.86
C HIS A 157 -4.68 3.38 21.72
N PHE A 158 -4.26 4.21 20.76
CA PHE A 158 -2.85 4.63 20.65
C PHE A 158 -2.35 5.48 21.83
N ASN A 159 -3.22 5.89 22.76
CA ASN A 159 -2.81 6.51 24.02
C ASN A 159 -2.24 5.50 25.04
N LEU A 160 -2.46 4.19 24.85
CA LEU A 160 -1.90 3.13 25.69
C LEU A 160 -0.38 2.99 25.46
N PRO A 161 0.46 2.86 26.51
CA PRO A 161 1.92 2.88 26.38
C PRO A 161 2.49 1.89 25.36
N GLN A 162 1.93 0.68 25.29
CA GLN A 162 2.34 -0.38 24.38
C GLN A 162 1.98 -0.09 22.92
N LEU A 163 0.89 0.67 22.66
CA LEU A 163 0.39 0.92 21.32
C LEU A 163 0.96 2.19 20.66
N LYS A 164 1.50 3.13 21.45
CA LYS A 164 2.11 4.39 20.95
C LYS A 164 3.08 4.23 19.79
N LYS A 165 3.84 3.13 19.73
CA LYS A 165 4.82 2.89 18.66
C LYS A 165 4.19 2.52 17.30
N PHE A 166 2.95 2.04 17.29
CA PHE A 166 2.22 1.65 16.08
C PHE A 166 1.36 2.78 15.51
N ASN A 167 1.15 3.88 16.25
CA ASN A 167 0.32 5.00 15.82
C ASN A 167 0.75 5.52 14.43
N PRO A 168 -0.14 5.55 13.41
CA PRO A 168 0.18 6.11 12.09
C PRO A 168 0.54 7.60 12.19
N ASN A 169 -0.19 8.34 13.03
CA ASN A 169 -0.11 9.78 13.28
C ASN A 169 0.42 10.07 14.70
N PRO A 170 1.69 9.77 15.02
CA PRO A 170 2.23 10.03 16.34
C PRO A 170 2.18 11.54 16.64
N PRO A 171 1.76 11.96 17.84
CA PRO A 171 1.72 13.38 18.19
C PRO A 171 3.11 14.00 18.01
N ALA A 172 3.16 15.18 17.41
CA ALA A 172 4.41 15.85 17.08
C ALA A 172 5.30 15.95 18.33
N LYS A 173 6.54 15.44 18.25
CA LYS A 173 7.49 15.48 19.36
C LYS A 173 7.58 16.91 19.89
N SER A 174 7.25 17.11 21.17
CA SER A 174 7.23 18.44 21.79
C SER A 174 8.63 19.04 21.72
N THR A 175 8.81 19.96 20.77
CA THR A 175 10.09 20.59 20.51
C THR A 175 10.42 21.47 21.71
N LYS A 176 11.55 21.23 22.39
CA LYS A 176 12.01 22.09 23.48
C LYS A 176 12.06 23.54 22.97
N VAL A 177 11.24 24.40 23.56
CA VAL A 177 10.96 25.74 23.02
C VAL A 177 12.24 26.58 22.95
N LYS A 178 12.67 26.92 21.73
CA LYS A 178 13.55 28.07 21.47
C LYS A 178 12.68 29.21 20.94
N LYS A 179 12.91 30.43 21.46
CA LYS A 179 12.13 31.64 21.15
C LYS A 179 12.29 32.08 19.68
N GLU A 180 11.25 32.72 19.16
CA GLU A 180 11.16 33.24 17.79
C GLU A 180 12.15 34.37 17.47
N LYS A 181 12.38 34.62 16.17
CA LYS A 181 12.34 35.97 15.57
C LYS A 181 11.61 35.94 14.22
N LYS A 182 10.95 37.04 13.85
CA LYS A 182 10.07 37.18 12.66
C LYS A 182 10.82 37.76 11.43
N GLY A 183 10.28 37.55 10.22
CA GLY A 183 10.75 38.13 8.95
C GLY A 183 9.67 38.08 7.85
N ILE A 184 9.76 38.97 6.84
CA ILE A 184 8.76 39.25 5.76
C ILE A 184 9.53 39.74 4.49
N THR A 185 9.00 40.09 3.28
CA THR A 185 7.68 40.64 2.87
C THR A 185 7.36 40.38 1.36
N THR A 186 6.20 39.80 1.04
CA THR A 186 5.33 39.99 -0.17
C THR A 186 5.83 40.03 -1.65
N LYS A 187 5.08 39.30 -2.52
CA LYS A 187 4.65 39.64 -3.93
C LYS A 187 5.77 39.70 -5.02
N THR A 188 5.54 39.67 -6.35
CA THR A 188 4.39 40.07 -7.23
C THR A 188 4.28 39.21 -8.54
N ILE A 189 3.32 39.54 -9.43
CA ILE A 189 2.89 38.90 -10.72
C ILE A 189 3.07 39.93 -11.91
N PRO A 190 2.56 39.84 -13.19
CA PRO A 190 1.91 38.79 -14.04
C PRO A 190 2.32 38.76 -15.57
N ARG A 191 1.50 38.09 -16.43
CA ARG A 191 1.34 38.14 -17.94
C ARG A 191 2.27 37.21 -18.77
N SER A 192 1.87 36.36 -19.75
CA SER A 192 0.76 36.19 -20.76
C SER A 192 1.06 36.79 -22.15
N ILE A 193 0.72 36.22 -23.32
CA ILE A 193 -0.39 35.28 -23.72
C ILE A 193 0.16 34.09 -24.61
N SER A 194 -0.37 33.48 -25.71
CA SER A 194 -1.57 33.62 -26.59
C SER A 194 -1.85 32.37 -27.52
N LYS A 195 -3.12 31.90 -27.55
CA LYS A 195 -3.96 31.35 -28.66
C LYS A 195 -3.37 30.56 -29.88
N GLN A 196 -3.93 29.38 -30.16
CA GLN A 196 -4.74 29.10 -31.39
C GLN A 196 -5.64 27.82 -31.26
N LYS A 197 -6.45 27.52 -32.30
CA LYS A 197 -7.65 26.63 -32.29
C LYS A 197 -7.35 25.10 -32.24
N LYS A 198 -8.31 24.14 -32.07
CA LYS A 198 -9.54 23.98 -31.24
C LYS A 198 -10.49 22.93 -31.86
N THR A 199 -10.74 21.82 -31.15
CA THR A 199 -11.94 20.96 -31.30
C THR A 199 -12.48 20.63 -29.90
N ILE A 200 -13.81 20.57 -29.74
CA ILE A 200 -14.49 20.14 -28.51
C ILE A 200 -15.75 19.38 -28.95
N VAL A 201 -15.92 18.14 -28.49
CA VAL A 201 -17.14 17.35 -28.65
C VAL A 201 -17.35 16.55 -27.36
N ASP A 202 -18.52 16.68 -26.77
CA ASP A 202 -18.99 15.81 -25.69
C ASP A 202 -19.71 14.60 -26.31
N GLU A 203 -19.19 13.38 -26.16
CA GLU A 203 -19.93 12.10 -26.08
C GLU A 203 -18.97 10.92 -25.86
N VAL A 204 -19.45 9.82 -25.27
CA VAL A 204 -18.61 8.73 -24.73
C VAL A 204 -18.72 7.45 -25.57
N GLN A 205 -17.59 6.93 -26.07
CA GLN A 205 -17.34 5.48 -26.17
C GLN A 205 -15.88 5.13 -26.50
N ASN A 206 -15.35 4.10 -25.81
CA ASN A 206 -14.24 3.22 -26.20
C ASN A 206 -13.01 3.86 -26.89
N ILE A 207 -12.19 4.55 -26.09
CA ILE A 207 -10.89 5.08 -26.53
C ILE A 207 -9.99 3.94 -27.04
N THR A 208 -9.51 4.08 -28.28
CA THR A 208 -8.57 3.15 -28.92
C THR A 208 -7.13 3.59 -28.68
N PHE A 209 -6.20 2.63 -28.58
CA PHE A 209 -4.78 2.86 -28.38
C PHE A 209 -4.22 3.86 -29.41
N GLY A 210 -3.53 4.91 -28.95
CA GLY A 210 -2.91 5.93 -29.79
C GLY A 210 -3.82 7.10 -30.23
N GLN A 211 -5.10 7.13 -29.85
CA GLN A 211 -5.97 8.28 -30.12
C GLN A 211 -5.51 9.56 -29.40
N THR A 212 -5.85 10.72 -29.97
CA THR A 212 -5.68 12.03 -29.34
C THR A 212 -6.98 12.49 -28.68
N VAL A 213 -6.90 12.87 -27.41
CA VAL A 213 -8.00 13.34 -26.57
C VAL A 213 -7.83 14.84 -26.33
N GLN A 214 -8.74 15.65 -26.87
CA GLN A 214 -8.79 17.09 -26.59
C GLN A 214 -9.73 17.35 -25.41
N LEU A 215 -9.16 17.79 -24.28
CA LEU A 215 -9.90 18.16 -23.07
C LEU A 215 -9.84 19.68 -22.85
N LYS A 216 -11.00 20.27 -22.54
CA LYS A 216 -11.11 21.70 -22.31
C LYS A 216 -10.50 22.09 -20.96
N LYS A 217 -9.67 23.14 -20.93
CA LYS A 217 -9.14 23.72 -19.70
C LYS A 217 -10.27 24.32 -18.84
N GLY A 218 -10.13 24.17 -17.53
CA GLY A 218 -10.95 24.88 -16.56
C GLY A 218 -10.51 26.33 -16.38
N LYS A 219 -11.18 27.10 -15.52
CA LYS A 219 -10.83 28.51 -15.24
C LYS A 219 -9.48 28.68 -14.51
N ASN A 220 -8.82 27.58 -14.15
CA ASN A 220 -7.47 27.48 -13.58
C ASN A 220 -7.01 26.01 -13.63
N ASP A 221 -5.71 25.77 -13.40
CA ASP A 221 -5.09 24.42 -13.43
C ASP A 221 -5.79 23.38 -12.56
N SER A 222 -6.38 23.79 -11.43
CA SER A 222 -7.06 22.85 -10.53
C SER A 222 -8.43 22.44 -11.07
N GLN A 223 -9.11 23.31 -11.83
CA GLN A 223 -10.31 22.91 -12.58
C GLN A 223 -9.95 22.07 -13.81
N THR A 224 -8.88 22.40 -14.55
CA THR A 224 -8.37 21.56 -15.66
C THR A 224 -8.05 20.14 -15.18
N TYR A 225 -7.37 20.01 -14.04
CA TYR A 225 -7.06 18.72 -13.42
C TYR A 225 -8.32 17.96 -12.98
N VAL A 226 -9.32 18.65 -12.41
CA VAL A 226 -10.62 18.02 -12.06
C VAL A 226 -11.35 17.52 -13.31
N ILE A 227 -11.36 18.29 -14.40
CA ILE A 227 -11.99 17.90 -15.67
C ILE A 227 -11.30 16.65 -16.24
N PHE A 228 -9.97 16.62 -16.26
CA PHE A 228 -9.20 15.46 -16.70
C PHE A 228 -9.48 14.23 -15.82
N MET A 229 -9.38 14.34 -14.50
CA MET A 229 -9.56 13.18 -13.60
C MET A 229 -11.00 12.63 -13.66
N LYS A 230 -12.01 13.49 -13.88
CA LYS A 230 -13.39 13.03 -14.15
C LYS A 230 -13.47 12.25 -15.45
N TYR A 231 -12.95 12.78 -16.56
CA TYR A 231 -12.89 12.09 -17.86
C TYR A 231 -12.22 10.71 -17.75
N ILE A 232 -11.14 10.58 -16.96
CA ILE A 232 -10.48 9.30 -16.71
C ILE A 232 -11.41 8.32 -15.97
N ILE A 233 -12.15 8.76 -14.94
CA ILE A 233 -13.12 7.92 -14.23
C ILE A 233 -14.27 7.51 -15.17
N ASP A 234 -14.82 8.45 -15.95
CA ASP A 234 -15.92 8.20 -16.88
C ASP A 234 -15.57 7.18 -17.97
N ASN A 235 -14.31 7.16 -18.45
CA ASN A 235 -13.89 6.32 -19.58
C ASN A 235 -13.03 5.09 -19.20
N PHE A 236 -12.47 5.03 -17.99
CA PHE A 236 -11.56 3.95 -17.56
C PHE A 236 -11.86 3.38 -16.17
N SER A 237 -13.02 3.68 -15.56
CA SER A 237 -13.43 3.15 -14.24
C SER A 237 -13.30 1.63 -14.12
N ASN A 238 -13.70 0.90 -15.16
CA ASN A 238 -13.57 -0.57 -15.26
C ASN A 238 -12.11 -1.10 -15.31
N LYS A 239 -11.10 -0.23 -15.37
CA LYS A 239 -9.67 -0.57 -15.42
C LYS A 239 -8.88 -0.03 -14.22
N LEU A 240 -9.51 0.65 -13.26
CA LEU A 240 -8.82 1.34 -12.15
C LEU A 240 -7.95 0.41 -11.29
N TYR A 241 -8.41 -0.82 -11.04
CA TYR A 241 -7.63 -1.84 -10.31
C TYR A 241 -6.67 -2.67 -11.19
N HIS A 242 -6.75 -2.52 -12.52
CA HIS A 242 -5.94 -3.26 -13.50
C HIS A 242 -4.83 -2.41 -14.15
N VAL A 243 -4.73 -1.13 -13.76
CA VAL A 243 -3.79 -0.16 -14.33
C VAL A 243 -3.09 0.59 -13.19
N ASP A 244 -1.85 0.21 -12.91
CA ASP A 244 -1.03 0.69 -11.79
C ASP A 244 -0.79 2.21 -11.74
N ILE A 245 -1.04 2.94 -12.83
CA ILE A 245 -0.96 4.41 -12.82
C ILE A 245 -2.24 5.05 -12.29
N LEU A 246 -3.39 4.39 -12.40
CA LEU A 246 -4.68 4.94 -11.95
C LEU A 246 -4.91 4.73 -10.45
N SER A 247 -4.63 3.54 -9.92
CA SER A 247 -4.74 3.21 -8.49
C SER A 247 -3.84 4.05 -7.56
N LYS A 248 -2.89 4.80 -8.14
CA LYS A 248 -2.02 5.78 -7.48
C LYS A 248 -2.63 7.18 -7.34
N PHE A 249 -3.66 7.51 -8.13
CA PHE A 249 -4.30 8.84 -8.14
C PHE A 249 -5.81 8.81 -7.87
N ILE A 250 -6.46 7.67 -8.09
CA ILE A 250 -7.90 7.45 -7.98
C ILE A 250 -8.15 6.33 -6.98
N LYS A 251 -9.08 6.55 -6.04
CA LYS A 251 -9.41 5.66 -4.91
C LYS A 251 -10.91 5.49 -4.76
N ASP A 252 -11.34 4.36 -4.21
CA ASP A 252 -12.72 4.07 -3.78
C ASP A 252 -13.09 4.75 -2.44
N ASN A 253 -12.09 5.23 -1.70
CA ASN A 253 -12.26 5.82 -0.36
C ASN A 253 -11.83 7.30 -0.33
N PRO A 254 -12.69 8.25 0.11
CA PRO A 254 -12.34 9.67 0.19
C PRO A 254 -11.27 10.02 1.24
N ILE A 255 -11.02 9.12 2.20
CA ILE A 255 -10.03 9.29 3.28
C ILE A 255 -8.84 8.32 3.17
N ASP A 256 -8.59 7.75 1.97
CA ASP A 256 -7.41 6.92 1.70
C ASP A 256 -6.10 7.64 2.09
N GLU A 257 -5.24 6.93 2.84
CA GLU A 257 -4.03 7.50 3.45
C GLU A 257 -3.02 8.05 2.42
N SER A 258 -3.00 7.54 1.18
CA SER A 258 -2.11 8.02 0.13
C SER A 258 -2.45 9.43 -0.35
N PHE A 259 -3.68 9.91 -0.11
CA PHE A 259 -4.03 11.31 -0.29
C PHE A 259 -3.40 12.22 0.79
N GLY A 260 -3.11 11.68 1.98
CA GLY A 260 -2.43 12.35 3.08
C GLY A 260 -2.97 13.76 3.38
N ARG A 261 -2.12 14.77 3.18
CA ARG A 261 -2.48 16.19 3.42
C ARG A 261 -3.69 16.67 2.61
N ALA A 262 -4.02 16.03 1.49
CA ALA A 262 -5.17 16.42 0.68
C ALA A 262 -6.51 16.24 1.42
N VAL A 263 -6.60 15.23 2.30
CA VAL A 263 -7.76 15.01 3.17
C VAL A 263 -7.91 16.19 4.14
N TYR A 264 -6.83 16.51 4.87
CA TYR A 264 -6.79 17.63 5.82
C TYR A 264 -7.17 18.98 5.19
N TYR A 265 -6.63 19.30 4.00
CA TYR A 265 -6.93 20.55 3.31
C TYR A 265 -8.27 20.55 2.53
N LYS A 266 -9.10 19.50 2.66
CA LYS A 266 -10.38 19.32 1.94
C LYS A 266 -10.21 19.48 0.42
N ARG A 267 -9.19 18.81 -0.13
CA ARG A 267 -8.79 18.84 -1.54
C ARG A 267 -9.13 17.57 -2.31
N ILE A 268 -9.82 16.63 -1.67
CA ILE A 268 -10.38 15.45 -2.32
C ILE A 268 -11.60 15.85 -3.14
N VAL A 269 -11.73 15.29 -4.33
CA VAL A 269 -12.89 15.46 -5.22
C VAL A 269 -13.46 14.08 -5.52
N GLY A 270 -14.77 13.91 -5.31
CA GLY A 270 -15.51 12.70 -5.65
C GLY A 270 -16.20 12.81 -7.02
N HIS A 271 -16.33 11.67 -7.71
CA HIS A 271 -17.05 11.50 -8.98
C HIS A 271 -17.33 10.02 -9.22
N ASN A 272 -18.59 9.64 -9.44
CA ASN A 272 -19.04 8.27 -9.71
C ASN A 272 -18.46 7.23 -8.72
N ASP A 273 -18.58 7.51 -7.42
CA ASP A 273 -18.04 6.71 -6.29
C ASP A 273 -16.51 6.57 -6.22
N TRP A 274 -15.79 7.27 -7.09
CA TRP A 274 -14.32 7.39 -7.08
C TRP A 274 -13.85 8.75 -6.61
N TYR A 275 -12.67 8.79 -6.01
CA TYR A 275 -12.10 9.96 -5.34
C TYR A 275 -10.68 10.22 -5.84
N PHE A 276 -10.27 11.50 -5.88
CA PHE A 276 -8.91 11.89 -6.23
C PHE A 276 -8.47 13.19 -5.54
N SER A 277 -7.16 13.34 -5.33
CA SER A 277 -6.56 14.54 -4.74
C SER A 277 -6.36 15.66 -5.76
N THR A 278 -6.67 16.90 -5.35
CA THR A 278 -6.26 18.14 -6.05
C THR A 278 -5.12 18.89 -5.33
N TYR A 279 -4.56 18.32 -4.25
CA TYR A 279 -3.48 18.89 -3.44
C TYR A 279 -2.10 18.63 -4.07
N PHE A 280 -1.92 19.20 -5.24
CA PHE A 280 -0.68 19.21 -6.01
C PHE A 280 -0.41 20.64 -6.47
N ASP A 281 0.85 21.04 -6.63
CA ASP A 281 1.17 22.29 -7.33
C ASP A 281 0.82 22.19 -8.83
N THR A 282 0.92 23.30 -9.56
CA THR A 282 0.58 23.35 -10.98
C THR A 282 1.43 22.40 -11.84
N ALA A 283 2.75 22.31 -11.61
CA ALA A 283 3.63 21.44 -12.38
C ALA A 283 3.35 19.96 -12.09
N ALA A 284 3.13 19.61 -10.82
CA ALA A 284 2.70 18.27 -10.41
C ALA A 284 1.35 17.87 -11.03
N LYS A 285 0.38 18.79 -11.13
CA LYS A 285 -0.90 18.53 -11.84
C LYS A 285 -0.67 18.15 -13.31
N TYR A 286 0.05 18.96 -14.09
CA TYR A 286 0.33 18.64 -15.49
C TYR A 286 1.19 17.37 -15.65
N SER A 287 2.16 17.15 -14.76
CA SER A 287 2.96 15.91 -14.74
C SER A 287 2.11 14.66 -14.50
N ASN A 288 1.15 14.72 -13.58
CA ASN A 288 0.27 13.59 -13.27
C ASN A 288 -0.72 13.32 -14.41
N MET A 289 -1.32 14.36 -15.01
CA MET A 289 -2.18 14.19 -16.19
C MET A 289 -1.43 13.54 -17.35
N LYS A 290 -0.19 13.97 -17.62
CA LYS A 290 0.65 13.33 -18.64
C LYS A 290 0.96 11.87 -18.30
N LYS A 291 1.44 11.56 -17.09
CA LYS A 291 1.75 10.17 -16.68
C LYS A 291 0.54 9.23 -16.83
N ILE A 292 -0.65 9.71 -16.50
CA ILE A 292 -1.90 8.95 -16.66
C ILE A 292 -2.20 8.72 -18.14
N ALA A 293 -2.09 9.74 -19.00
CA ALA A 293 -2.30 9.62 -20.45
C ALA A 293 -1.27 8.70 -21.12
N ASP A 294 0.02 8.86 -20.80
CA ASP A 294 1.13 8.02 -21.27
C ASP A 294 0.88 6.55 -20.86
N GLY A 295 0.50 6.29 -19.60
CA GLY A 295 0.23 4.94 -19.09
C GLY A 295 -1.04 4.29 -19.65
N LEU A 296 -2.05 5.10 -19.98
CA LEU A 296 -3.26 4.68 -20.71
C LEU A 296 -3.10 4.69 -22.23
N LYS A 297 -1.92 5.09 -22.74
CA LYS A 297 -1.53 5.02 -24.15
C LYS A 297 -2.44 5.84 -25.08
N PHE A 298 -2.78 7.06 -24.67
CA PHE A 298 -3.46 8.07 -25.49
C PHE A 298 -2.74 9.43 -25.40
N ASN A 299 -2.86 10.26 -26.43
CA ASN A 299 -2.25 11.59 -26.45
C ASN A 299 -3.20 12.62 -25.81
N LEU A 300 -2.75 13.33 -24.78
CA LEU A 300 -3.56 14.38 -24.13
C LEU A 300 -3.26 15.76 -24.72
N GLU A 301 -4.28 16.41 -25.27
CA GLU A 301 -4.25 17.82 -25.68
C GLU A 301 -5.19 18.65 -24.80
N LEU A 302 -4.73 19.83 -24.35
CA LEU A 302 -5.51 20.70 -23.47
C LEU A 302 -5.86 22.01 -24.17
N VAL A 303 -7.13 22.16 -24.57
CA VAL A 303 -7.68 23.25 -25.39
C VAL A 303 -8.38 24.33 -24.56
N ASP A 304 -8.46 25.56 -25.09
CA ASP A 304 -9.09 26.72 -24.43
C ASP A 304 -10.60 26.87 -24.78
#